data_AF-A0A9P6QYW1-F1
#
_entry.id   AF-A0A9P6QYW1-F1
#
_cell.length_a   1.000
_cell.length_b   1.000
_cell.length_c   1.000
_cell.angle_alpha   90.00
_cell.angle_beta   90.00
_cell.angle_gamma   90.00
#
_symmetry.space_group_name_H-M   'P 1'
#
loop_
_entity.id
_entity.type
_entity.pdbx_description
1 polymer ?
#
loop_
_entity_poly.entity_id
_entity_poly.type
_entity_poly.pdbx_seq_one_letter_code
_entity_poly.pdbx_strand_id
1 'polypeptide(L)' 'MVFQYLKNSANKNPYIFVSFVVAAIGPVLVVAVPPFRKAQGYVSPARLPESYPLPQRARSPPAGYED' A
#
# COMPACT_ATOMS: atom_id res chain seq x y z
N MET A 1 10.21 29.79 17.56
CA MET A 1 9.61 28.95 18.63
C MET A 1 9.68 27.46 18.34
N VAL A 2 9.13 26.95 17.23
CA VAL A 2 9.03 25.49 16.96
C VAL A 2 10.39 24.78 16.79
N PHE A 3 11.31 25.34 15.99
CA PHE A 3 12.63 24.74 15.76
C PHE A 3 13.45 24.58 17.04
N GLN A 4 13.41 25.59 17.92
CA GLN A 4 14.08 25.55 19.21
C GLN A 4 13.49 24.48 20.14
N TYR A 5 12.17 24.26 20.08
CA TYR A 5 11.49 23.21 20.84
C TYR A 5 11.89 21.82 20.37
N LEU A 6 11.93 21.57 19.05
CA LEU A 6 12.38 20.29 18.48
C LEU A 6 13.85 20.02 18.84
N LYS A 7 14.72 21.02 18.70
CA LYS A 7 16.13 20.93 19.11
C LYS A 7 16.28 20.60 20.60
N ASN A 8 15.53 21.28 21.46
CA ASN A 8 15.56 21.01 22.91
C ASN A 8 15.02 19.61 23.24
N SER A 9 13.98 19.15 22.56
CA SER A 9 13.38 17.82 22.76
C SER A 9 14.33 16.71 22.32
N ALA A 10 15.03 16.90 21.20
CA ALA A 10 16.06 15.97 20.72
C ALA A 10 17.23 15.82 21.71
N ASN A 11 17.64 16.91 22.37
CA ASN A 11 18.75 16.88 23.32
C ASN A 11 18.35 16.37 24.72
N LYS A 12 17.18 16.78 25.23
CA LYS A 12 16.74 16.45 26.60
C LYS A 12 16.07 15.08 26.69
N ASN A 13 15.32 14.68 25.67
CA ASN A 13 14.56 13.43 25.64
C ASN A 13 14.72 12.74 24.27
N PRO A 14 15.94 12.28 23.93
CA PRO A 14 16.24 11.76 22.59
C PRO A 14 15.38 10.55 22.20
N TYR A 15 15.08 9.66 23.16
CA TYR A 15 14.31 8.44 22.92
C TYR A 15 12.86 8.73 22.52
N ILE A 16 12.19 9.69 23.17
CA ILE A 16 10.82 10.12 22.80
C ILE A 16 10.85 10.77 21.41
N PHE A 17 11.80 11.69 21.21
CA PHE A 17 11.90 12.43 19.96
C PHE A 17 12.10 11.50 18.74
N VAL A 18 13.07 10.59 18.82
CA VAL A 18 13.35 9.65 17.73
C VAL A 18 12.19 8.68 17.53
N SER A 19 11.55 8.20 18.59
CA SER A 19 10.37 7.32 18.48
C SER A 19 9.25 7.99 17.68
N PHE A 20 8.95 9.25 17.96
CA PHE A 20 7.95 10.01 17.22
C PHE A 20 8.35 10.26 15.75
N VAL A 21 9.62 10.58 15.49
CA VAL A 21 10.11 10.77 14.12
C VAL A 21 9.98 9.48 13.32
N VAL A 22 10.42 8.35 13.87
CA VAL A 22 10.30 7.04 13.20
C VAL A 22 8.84 6.67 12.98
N ALA A 23 7.98 6.88 13.98
CA ALA A 23 6.55 6.66 13.86
C ALA A 23 5.90 7.53 12.78
N ALA A 24 6.33 8.78 12.63
CA ALA A 24 5.81 9.70 11.61
C ALA A 24 6.33 9.37 10.20
N ILE A 25 7.56 8.88 10.06
CA ILE A 25 8.13 8.49 8.76
C ILE A 25 7.27 7.41 8.08
N GLY A 26 6.75 6.44 8.83
CA GLY A 26 5.92 5.36 8.27
C GLY A 26 4.71 5.86 7.47
N PRO A 27 3.75 6.57 8.09
CA PRO A 27 2.60 7.13 7.40
C PRO A 27 2.96 8.09 6.27
N VAL A 28 3.99 8.92 6.43
CA VAL A 28 4.47 9.82 5.38
C VAL A 28 4.90 9.03 4.14
N LEU A 29 5.66 7.95 4.31
CA LEU A 29 6.06 7.08 3.20
C LEU A 29 4.88 6.34 2.58
N VAL A 30 3.90 5.88 3.36
CA VAL A 30 2.69 5.23 2.83
C VAL A 30 1.92 6.14 1.89
N VAL A 31 1.89 7.45 2.16
CA VAL A 31 1.21 8.42 1.29
C VAL A 31 2.10 8.88 0.13
N ALA A 32 3.39 9.14 0.37
CA ALA A 32 4.29 9.74 -0.61
C ALA A 32 4.84 8.74 -1.64
N VAL A 33 5.11 7.50 -1.25
CA VAL A 33 5.78 6.50 -2.11
C VAL A 33 4.89 5.97 -3.24
N PRO A 34 3.59 5.65 -3.04
CA PRO A 34 2.74 5.13 -4.11
C PRO A 34 2.62 6.02 -5.36
N PRO A 35 2.36 7.35 -5.26
CA PRO A 35 2.29 8.19 -6.45
C PRO A 35 3.64 8.30 -7.15
N PHE A 36 4.75 8.38 -6.40
CA PHE A 36 6.10 8.39 -6.96
C PHE A 36 6.41 7.11 -7.75
N ARG A 37 6.08 5.94 -7.19
CA ARG A 37 6.25 4.65 -7.88
C ARG A 37 5.41 4.56 -9.15
N LYS A 38 4.15 5.01 -9.10
CA LYS A 38 3.28 5.05 -10.29
C LYS A 38 3.84 5.95 -11.39
N ALA A 39 4.41 7.10 -11.04
CA ALA A 39 5.06 8.00 -12.00
C ALA A 39 6.30 7.37 -12.66
N GLN A 40 6.99 6.44 -11.98
CA GLN A 40 8.11 5.66 -12.50
C GLN A 40 7.68 4.45 -13.33
N GLY A 41 6.38 4.31 -13.64
CA GLY A 41 5.86 3.21 -14.47
C GLY A 41 5.53 1.93 -13.69
N TYR A 42 5.56 1.95 -12.35
CA TYR A 42 5.10 0.81 -11.57
C TYR A 42 3.59 0.62 -11.71
N VAL A 43 3.19 -0.57 -12.18
CA VAL A 43 1.78 -1.00 -12.28
C VAL A 43 1.50 -2.03 -11.18
N SER A 44 0.42 -1.84 -10.45
CA SER A 44 -0.03 -2.82 -9.45
C SER A 44 -0.44 -4.12 -10.15
N PRO A 45 -0.08 -5.30 -9.59
CA PRO A 45 -0.51 -6.57 -10.16
C PRO A 45 -2.04 -6.67 -10.15
N ALA A 46 -2.57 -7.40 -11.14
CA ALA A 46 -4.00 -7.71 -11.19
C ALA A 46 -4.42 -8.51 -9.95
N ARG A 47 -5.67 -8.32 -9.51
CA ARG A 47 -6.23 -9.06 -8.38
C ARG A 47 -6.30 -10.56 -8.73
N LEU A 48 -5.79 -11.39 -7.84
CA LEU A 48 -5.93 -12.85 -7.97
C LEU A 48 -7.41 -13.25 -7.89
N PRO A 49 -7.84 -14.30 -8.62
CA PRO A 49 -9.18 -14.81 -8.49
C PRO A 49 -9.36 -15.43 -7.09
N GLU A 50 -10.32 -14.91 -6.33
CA GLU A 50 -10.67 -15.45 -5.00
C GLU A 50 -11.59 -16.68 -5.10
N SER A 51 -12.20 -16.89 -6.27
CA SER A 51 -13.13 -17.97 -6.56
C SER A 51 -12.93 -18.49 -7.98
N TYR A 52 -13.57 -19.62 -8.29
CA TYR A 52 -13.62 -20.13 -9.66
C TYR A 52 -14.16 -19.03 -10.60
N PRO A 53 -13.44 -18.68 -11.68
CA PRO A 53 -13.84 -17.60 -12.57
C PRO A 53 -15.01 -18.07 -13.45
N LEU A 54 -16.23 -17.90 -12.96
CA LEU A 54 -17.43 -18.22 -13.73
C LEU A 54 -17.59 -17.17 -14.84
N PRO A 55 -17.65 -17.58 -16.11
CA PRO A 55 -17.85 -16.64 -17.20
C PRO A 55 -19.25 -16.02 -17.12
N GLN A 56 -19.34 -14.71 -17.27
CA GLN A 56 -20.62 -13.98 -17.31
C GLN A 56 -21.29 -14.14 -18.69
N ARG A 57 -21.68 -15.37 -19.02
CA ARG A 57 -22.36 -15.71 -20.29
C ARG A 57 -23.48 -16.73 -20.06
N ALA A 58 -24.45 -16.75 -20.98
CA ALA A 58 -25.46 -17.80 -21.01
C ALA A 58 -24.81 -19.17 -21.29
N ARG A 59 -25.45 -20.23 -20.78
CA ARG A 59 -24.99 -21.61 -21.01
C ARG A 59 -25.11 -21.94 -22.49
N SER A 60 -24.05 -22.52 -23.04
CA SER A 60 -24.07 -23.17 -24.35
C SER A 60 -24.15 -24.68 -24.12
N PRO A 61 -25.09 -25.40 -24.76
CA PRO A 61 -25.09 -26.86 -24.73
C PRO A 61 -23.74 -27.40 -25.20
N PRO A 62 -23.08 -28.27 -24.41
CA PRO A 62 -21.88 -28.97 -24.86
C PRO A 62 -22.27 -30.12 -25.82
N ALA A 63 -21.39 -30.44 -26.76
CA ALA A 63 -21.52 -31.62 -27.63
C ALA A 63 -20.41 -32.63 -27.30
N GLY A 64 -20.68 -33.93 -27.50
CA GLY A 64 -19.64 -34.97 -27.46
C GLY A 64 -19.47 -35.76 -26.14
N TYR A 65 -20.47 -35.71 -25.24
CA TYR A 65 -20.53 -36.53 -24.01
C TYR A 65 -21.98 -36.99 -23.75
N GLU A 66 -22.64 -37.52 -24.79
CA GLU A 66 -24.07 -37.93 -24.75
C GLU A 66 -24.28 -39.39 -24.31
N ASP A 67 -23.20 -40.11 -24.01
CA ASP A 67 -23.20 -41.52 -23.59
C ASP A 67 -23.85 -41.76 -22.21
#